data_AF-A0A383AEW0-F1
#
_entry.id   AF-A0A383AEW0-F1
#
_cell.length_a   1.000
_cell.length_b   1.000
_cell.length_c   1.000
_cell.angle_alpha   90.00
_cell.angle_beta   90.00
_cell.angle_gamma   90.00
#
_symmetry.space_group_name_H-M   'P 1'
#
loop_
_entity.id
_entity.type
_entity.pdbx_description
1 polymer ?
#
loop_
_entity_poly.entity_id
_entity_poly.type
_entity_poly.pdbx_seq_one_letter_code
_entity_poly.pdbx_strand_id
1 'polypeptide(L)' 'MIVDDEYEMRIALETTLKRENYQLVCAEDGKQALDQFEDHVFDLILT' A
#
# COMPACT_ATOMS: atom_id res chain seq x y z
N MET A 1 -0.81 -3.56 1.54
CA MET A 1 -1.27 -2.19 1.27
C MET A 1 -0.41 -1.21 2.06
N ILE A 2 -0.02 -0.11 1.44
CA ILE A 2 0.68 1.00 2.11
C ILE A 2 -0.27 2.20 2.10
N VAL A 3 -0.56 2.73 3.29
CA VAL A 3 -1.35 3.94 3.52
C VAL A 3 -0.42 4.93 4.20
N ASP A 4 0.04 5.93 3.47
CA ASP A 4 1.01 6.89 3.99
C ASP A 4 0.78 8.24 3.31
N ASP A 5 0.62 9.31 4.10
CA ASP A 5 0.41 10.67 3.61
C ASP A 5 1.71 11.26 3.02
N GLU A 6 2.87 10.74 3.41
CA GLU A 6 4.17 11.16 2.86
C GLU A 6 4.55 10.33 1.64
N TYR A 7 4.57 11.00 0.47
CA TYR A 7 4.94 10.39 -0.80
C TYR A 7 6.36 9.78 -0.79
N GLU A 8 7.31 10.40 -0.09
CA GLU A 8 8.70 9.92 -0.04
C GLU A 8 8.83 8.58 0.68
N MET A 9 8.16 8.42 1.84
CA MET A 9 8.12 7.14 2.56
C MET A 9 7.42 6.05 1.75
N ARG A 10 6.30 6.41 1.11
CA ARG A 10 5.53 5.51 0.25
C ARG A 10 6.40 4.93 -0.88
N ILE A 11 7.17 5.78 -1.58
CA ILE A 11 8.07 5.38 -2.67
C ILE A 11 9.19 4.45 -2.18
N ALA A 12 9.77 4.73 -1.01
CA ALA A 12 10.85 3.92 -0.45
C ALA A 12 10.39 2.50 -0.11
N LEU A 13 9.22 2.40 0.54
CA LEU A 13 8.57 1.12 0.84
C LEU A 13 8.15 0.40 -0.44
N GLU A 14 7.55 1.13 -1.38
CA GLU A 14 7.11 0.57 -2.66
C GLU A 14 8.28 -0.04 -3.43
N THR A 15 9.40 0.68 -3.53
CA THR A 15 10.59 0.23 -4.26
C THR A 15 11.22 -1.01 -3.60
N THR A 16 11.25 -1.05 -2.27
CA THR A 16 11.82 -2.16 -1.51
C THR A 16 10.99 -3.43 -1.68
N LEU A 17 9.68 -3.33 -1.48
CA LEU A 17 8.78 -4.47 -1.56
C LEU A 17 8.53 -4.91 -3.01
N LYS A 18 8.60 -4.00 -4.00
CA LYS A 18 8.55 -4.37 -5.43
C LYS A 18 9.77 -5.19 -5.84
N ARG A 19 10.96 -4.88 -5.30
CA ARG A 19 12.16 -5.70 -5.52
C ARG A 19 12.00 -7.11 -4.96
N GLU A 20 11.29 -7.24 -3.85
CA GLU A 20 10.93 -8.52 -3.24
C GLU A 20 9.75 -9.22 -3.94
N ASN A 21 9.29 -8.70 -5.08
CA ASN A 21 8.23 -9.27 -5.92
C ASN A 21 6.84 -9.29 -5.26
N TYR A 22 6.59 -8.42 -4.28
CA TYR A 22 5.28 -8.26 -3.66
C TYR A 22 4.34 -7.41 -4.52
N GLN A 23 3.06 -7.77 -4.53
CA GLN A 23 2.02 -6.91 -5.08
C GLN A 23 1.69 -5.81 -4.08
N LEU A 24 2.04 -4.58 -4.46
CA LEU A 24 1.85 -3.40 -3.64
C LEU A 24 0.69 -2.58 -4.17
N VAL A 25 -0.12 -2.17 -3.22
CA VAL A 25 -1.26 -1.28 -3.43
C VAL A 25 -1.07 -0.11 -2.50
N CYS A 26 -1.05 1.08 -3.08
CA CYS A 26 -0.97 2.34 -2.38
C CYS A 26 -2.38 2.92 -2.26
N ALA A 27 -2.73 3.41 -1.08
CA ALA A 27 -3.94 4.19 -0.85
C ALA A 27 -3.55 5.51 -0.17
N GLU A 28 -4.14 6.61 -0.60
CA GLU A 28 -3.87 7.93 0.00
C GLU A 28 -4.79 8.23 1.17
N ASP A 29 -5.88 7.48 1.30
CA ASP A 29 -6.83 7.64 2.38
C ASP A 29 -7.50 6.31 2.74
N GLY A 30 -8.09 6.27 3.93
CA GLY A 30 -8.77 5.08 4.45
C GLY A 30 -9.96 4.64 3.59
N LYS A 31 -10.57 5.52 2.79
CA LYS A 31 -11.70 5.21 1.93
C LYS A 31 -11.24 4.49 0.66
N GLN A 32 -10.17 4.97 0.03
CA GLN A 32 -9.45 4.29 -1.04
C GLN A 32 -8.91 2.93 -0.58
N ALA A 33 -8.44 2.85 0.67
CA ALA A 33 -8.03 1.59 1.25
C ALA A 33 -9.22 0.63 1.34
N LEU A 34 -10.35 1.07 1.91
CA LEU A 34 -11.58 0.29 2.04
C LEU A 34 -12.12 -0.21 0.71
N ASP A 35 -12.19 0.64 -0.33
CA ASP A 35 -12.64 0.24 -1.67
C ASP A 35 -11.74 -0.88 -2.22
N GLN A 36 -10.43 -0.83 -1.96
CA GLN A 36 -9.50 -1.87 -2.41
C GLN A 36 -9.54 -3.14 -1.55
N PHE A 37 -9.96 -3.07 -0.29
CA PHE A 37 -10.20 -4.24 0.56
C PHE A 37 -11.39 -5.08 0.09
N GLU A 38 -12.37 -4.47 -0.57
CA GLU A 38 -13.50 -5.22 -1.12
C GLU A 38 -13.09 -6.14 -2.27
N ASP A 39 -12.13 -5.70 -3.10
CA ASP A 39 -11.67 -6.46 -4.27
C ASP A 39 -10.44 -7.33 -3.98
N HIS A 40 -9.62 -7.00 -2.98
CA HIS A 40 -8.36 -7.68 -2.70
C HIS A 40 -8.15 -7.96 -1.21
N VAL A 41 -7.69 -9.17 -0.90
CA VAL A 41 -7.24 -9.54 0.45
C VAL A 41 -5.77 -9.15 0.59
N PHE A 42 -5.48 -8.30 1.57
CA PHE A 42 -4.11 -7.88 1.88
C PHE A 42 -3.57 -8.64 3.10
N ASP A 43 -2.39 -9.24 2.97
CA ASP A 43 -1.71 -9.94 4.08
C ASP A 43 -1.06 -8.96 5.07
N LEU A 44 -0.74 -7.76 4.61
CA LEU A 44 -0.05 -6.74 5.40
C LEU A 44 -0.56 -5.34 5.05
N ILE A 45 -0.85 -4.55 6.09
CA ILE A 45 -1.26 -3.15 6.00
C ILE A 45 -0.24 -2.32 6.78
N LEU A 46 0.34 -1.33 6.12
CA LEU A 46 1.20 -0.33 6.73
C LEU A 46 0.43 1.00 6.70
N THR A 47 0.37 1.67 7.85
CA THR A 47 -0.33 2.93 8.14
C THR A 47 0.60 3.86 8.89
#